data_AF-A0A9P3GXZ7-F1
#
_entry.id   AF-A0A9P3GXZ7-F1
#
_cell.length_a   1.000
_cell.length_b   1.000
_cell.length_c   1.000
_cell.angle_alpha   90.00
_cell.angle_beta   90.00
_cell.angle_gamma   90.00
#
_symmetry.space_group_name_H-M   'P 1'
#
loop_
_entity.id
_entity.type
_entity.pdbx_description
1 polymer ?
#
loop_
_entity_poly.entity_id
_entity_poly.type
_entity_poly.pdbx_seq_one_letter_code
_entity_poly.pdbx_strand_id
1 'polypeptide(L)'
;MNLYLIPNDPERTTLVSANGVAQYRVTTAKASALRSAALTRIERPAADATRGAGTVAEVEWRRWGAHACVRSSVFDGDEQTLEVRELLYKLGSTFSTARYFLGNDNEEYRWKYAKGSGYVLTKRSTGEEVARHTAELVKEGYFKGERQWALKIKPGCDLDIDLIVLTFIILERRRLEKSTKQSSEEHGEEPCEGGIEMSG
;
A
#
# COMPACT_ATOMS: atom_id res chain seq x y z
N MET A 1 7.08 -14.86 7.52
CA MET A 1 5.63 -15.04 7.24
C MET A 1 5.33 -14.63 5.81
N ASN A 2 4.47 -15.37 5.10
CA ASN A 2 3.99 -14.99 3.77
C ASN A 2 2.52 -14.59 3.85
N LEU A 3 2.18 -13.40 3.33
CA LEU A 3 0.83 -12.89 3.22
C LEU A 3 0.46 -12.76 1.74
N TYR A 4 -0.44 -13.62 1.25
CA TYR A 4 -0.92 -13.63 -0.13
C TYR A 4 -2.08 -12.65 -0.31
N LEU A 5 -2.04 -11.84 -1.38
CA LEU A 5 -3.04 -10.79 -1.64
C LEU A 5 -4.17 -11.34 -2.51
N ILE A 6 -5.39 -11.36 -1.98
CA ILE A 6 -6.54 -11.99 -2.64
C ILE A 6 -7.79 -11.10 -2.57
N PRO A 7 -8.24 -10.55 -3.72
CA PRO A 7 -7.53 -10.46 -4.99
C PRO A 7 -6.27 -9.58 -4.88
N ASN A 8 -5.42 -9.55 -5.90
CA ASN A 8 -4.29 -8.63 -5.98
C ASN A 8 -4.75 -7.19 -6.36
N ASP A 9 -5.55 -6.59 -5.48
CA ASP A 9 -6.09 -5.24 -5.61
C ASP A 9 -5.90 -4.50 -4.27
N PRO A 10 -4.97 -3.54 -4.17
CA PRO A 10 -4.70 -2.84 -2.91
C PRO A 10 -5.88 -2.03 -2.38
N GLU A 11 -6.91 -1.75 -3.19
CA GLU A 11 -8.12 -1.08 -2.73
C GLU A 11 -9.11 -2.06 -2.08
N ARG A 12 -9.05 -3.34 -2.46
CA ARG A 12 -9.96 -4.38 -2.00
C ARG A 12 -9.26 -5.74 -2.03
N THR A 13 -8.51 -6.04 -0.97
CA THR A 13 -7.76 -7.31 -0.85
C THR A 13 -7.88 -7.89 0.55
N THR A 14 -7.73 -9.20 0.65
CA THR A 14 -7.50 -9.91 1.90
C THR A 14 -6.07 -10.46 1.86
N LEU A 15 -5.29 -10.19 2.91
CA LEU A 15 -3.97 -10.77 3.09
C LEU A 15 -4.13 -12.09 3.84
N VAL A 16 -3.85 -13.19 3.15
CA VAL A 16 -4.10 -14.56 3.64
C VAL A 16 -2.76 -15.25 3.89
N SER A 17 -2.60 -15.92 5.03
CA SER A 17 -1.39 -16.70 5.31
C SER A 17 -1.35 -18.00 4.49
N ALA A 18 -0.18 -18.67 4.46
CA ALA A 18 0.02 -19.89 3.69
C ALA A 18 -0.91 -21.07 4.06
N ASN A 19 -1.50 -21.04 5.26
CA ASN A 19 -2.48 -22.01 5.73
C ASN A 19 -3.94 -21.64 5.39
N GLY A 20 -4.18 -20.57 4.62
CA GLY A 20 -5.52 -20.13 4.22
C GLY A 20 -6.24 -19.24 5.24
N VAL A 21 -5.58 -18.80 6.31
CA VAL A 21 -6.20 -17.92 7.32
C VAL A 21 -6.09 -16.45 6.91
N ALA A 22 -7.22 -15.74 6.93
CA ALA A 22 -7.24 -14.31 6.67
C ALA A 22 -6.61 -13.52 7.84
N GLN A 23 -5.46 -12.91 7.59
CA GLN A 23 -4.72 -12.13 8.58
C GLN A 23 -5.16 -10.66 8.56
N TYR A 24 -5.33 -10.10 7.36
CA TYR A 24 -5.80 -8.72 7.18
C TYR A 24 -6.86 -8.62 6.10
N ARG A 25 -7.76 -7.65 6.25
CA ARG A 25 -8.72 -7.25 5.23
C ARG A 25 -8.54 -5.77 4.94
N VAL A 26 -8.45 -5.44 3.66
CA VAL A 26 -8.32 -4.09 3.14
C VAL A 26 -9.55 -3.77 2.33
N THR A 27 -10.23 -2.69 2.68
CA THR A 27 -11.40 -2.20 1.96
C THR A 27 -11.31 -0.70 1.74
N THR A 28 -11.58 -0.26 0.52
CA THR A 28 -11.64 1.16 0.19
C THR A 28 -13.06 1.58 -0.17
N ALA A 29 -13.62 2.49 0.61
CA ALA A 29 -14.84 3.19 0.23
C ALA A 29 -14.51 4.25 -0.83
N LYS A 30 -15.20 4.19 -1.97
CA LYS A 30 -15.04 5.18 -3.04
C LYS A 30 -15.55 6.55 -2.58
N ALA A 31 -14.85 7.59 -3.00
CA ALA A 31 -15.28 8.96 -2.79
C ALA A 31 -16.60 9.23 -3.51
N SER A 32 -17.59 9.76 -2.80
CA SER A 32 -18.86 10.20 -3.38
C SER A 32 -18.75 11.62 -3.92
N ALA A 33 -19.44 11.90 -5.03
CA ALA A 33 -19.43 13.21 -5.71
C ALA A 33 -19.84 14.39 -4.81
N LEU A 34 -20.52 14.13 -3.68
CA LEU A 34 -21.10 15.20 -2.87
C LEU A 34 -20.38 15.51 -1.55
N ARG A 35 -19.57 14.63 -0.93
CA ARG A 35 -18.98 14.99 0.40
C ARG A 35 -17.92 14.10 1.09
N SER A 36 -17.35 13.06 0.50
CA SER A 36 -16.35 12.24 1.24
C SER A 36 -15.11 11.88 0.43
N ALA A 37 -13.95 12.05 1.07
CA ALA A 37 -12.69 11.49 0.63
C ALA A 37 -12.80 9.95 0.54
N ALA A 38 -12.00 9.33 -0.32
CA ALA A 38 -11.96 7.87 -0.34
C ALA A 38 -11.31 7.40 0.96
N LEU A 39 -11.84 6.35 1.58
CA LEU A 39 -11.36 5.86 2.88
C LEU A 39 -10.92 4.42 2.74
N THR A 40 -9.64 4.14 2.92
CA THR A 40 -9.12 2.77 3.04
C THR A 40 -9.13 2.37 4.50
N ARG A 41 -9.73 1.23 4.82
CA ARG A 41 -9.66 0.61 6.14
C ARG A 41 -8.86 -0.69 6.06
N ILE A 42 -8.00 -0.90 7.04
CA ILE A 42 -7.23 -2.12 7.25
C ILE A 42 -7.69 -2.73 8.57
N GLU A 43 -8.14 -3.98 8.54
CA GLU A 43 -8.68 -4.68 9.71
C GLU A 43 -8.01 -6.05 9.86
N ARG A 44 -7.89 -6.55 11.09
CA ARG A 44 -7.55 -7.94 11.44
C ARG A 44 -8.86 -8.73 11.64
N PRO A 45 -9.26 -9.60 10.70
CA PRO A 45 -10.53 -10.31 10.79
C PRO A 45 -10.63 -11.30 11.95
N ALA A 46 -9.47 -11.76 12.45
CA ALA A 46 -9.37 -12.76 13.51
C ALA A 46 -9.26 -12.16 14.93
N ALA A 47 -9.25 -10.83 15.08
CA ALA A 47 -9.27 -10.20 16.40
C ALA A 47 -10.70 -10.21 16.98
N ASP A 48 -10.84 -10.64 18.24
CA ASP A 48 -12.13 -10.78 18.92
C ASP A 48 -13.04 -9.57 18.74
N ALA A 49 -14.33 -9.85 18.48
CA ALA A 49 -15.38 -8.93 18.01
C ALA A 49 -15.79 -7.79 18.97
N THR A 50 -14.90 -7.36 19.85
CA THR A 50 -15.06 -6.14 20.65
C THR A 50 -14.81 -4.92 19.75
N ARG A 51 -15.81 -4.04 19.65
CA ARG A 51 -15.78 -2.80 18.83
C ARG A 51 -14.41 -2.10 18.92
N GLY A 52 -13.67 -2.11 17.81
CA GLY A 52 -12.37 -1.41 17.68
C GLY A 52 -11.13 -2.28 17.83
N ALA A 53 -11.22 -3.50 18.38
CA ALA A 53 -10.04 -4.36 18.60
C ALA A 53 -9.41 -4.90 17.30
N GLY A 54 -10.14 -4.87 16.19
CA GLY A 54 -9.68 -5.36 14.89
C GLY A 54 -9.18 -4.28 13.94
N THR A 55 -9.34 -2.98 14.21
CA THR A 55 -8.93 -1.95 13.25
C THR A 55 -7.43 -1.68 13.39
N VAL A 56 -6.70 -1.89 12.30
CA VAL A 56 -5.27 -1.56 12.21
C VAL A 56 -5.11 -0.08 11.91
N ALA A 57 -5.78 0.38 10.85
CA ALA A 57 -5.65 1.75 10.39
C ALA A 57 -6.80 2.16 9.47
N GLU A 58 -7.01 3.47 9.40
CA GLU A 58 -7.84 4.12 8.41
C GLU A 58 -7.04 5.18 7.66
N VAL A 59 -7.06 5.14 6.34
CA VAL A 59 -6.36 6.10 5.48
C VAL A 59 -7.39 6.91 4.70
N GLU A 60 -7.49 8.19 5.01
CA GLU A 60 -8.33 9.15 4.33
C GLU A 60 -7.58 9.76 3.13
N TRP A 61 -8.04 9.47 1.93
CA TRP A 61 -7.46 9.91 0.67
C TRP A 61 -8.14 11.19 0.20
N ARG A 62 -7.67 12.30 0.77
CA ARG A 62 -8.20 13.64 0.51
C ARG A 62 -7.92 14.07 -0.94
N ARG A 63 -8.79 14.95 -1.46
CA ARG A 63 -8.72 15.52 -2.80
C ARG A 63 -8.29 17.00 -2.72
N TRP A 64 -8.00 17.63 -3.86
CA TRP A 64 -7.77 19.08 -3.99
C TRP A 64 -6.55 19.62 -3.22
N GLY A 65 -5.38 19.01 -3.40
CA GLY A 65 -4.13 19.49 -2.80
C GLY A 65 -3.95 19.15 -1.31
N ALA A 66 -5.00 18.71 -0.62
CA ALA A 66 -4.90 18.19 0.73
C ALA A 66 -4.15 16.84 0.76
N HIS A 67 -3.27 16.66 1.74
CA HIS A 67 -2.54 15.42 1.92
C HIS A 67 -3.44 14.33 2.53
N ALA A 68 -3.26 13.09 2.06
CA ALA A 68 -3.89 11.94 2.68
C ALA A 68 -3.43 11.81 4.15
N CYS A 69 -4.34 11.39 5.02
CA CYS A 69 -4.11 11.24 6.45
C CYS A 69 -4.32 9.79 6.87
N VAL A 70 -3.54 9.32 7.85
CA VAL A 70 -3.65 7.99 8.44
C VAL A 70 -4.07 8.17 9.89
N ARG A 71 -5.11 7.45 10.30
CA ARG A 71 -5.51 7.29 11.69
C ARG A 71 -5.22 5.85 12.13
N SER A 72 -4.43 5.68 13.18
CA SER A 72 -4.02 4.36 13.67
C SER A 72 -3.45 4.43 15.08
N SER A 73 -3.55 3.34 15.83
CA SER A 73 -2.89 3.15 17.12
C SER A 73 -1.60 2.31 17.04
N VAL A 74 -1.18 1.88 15.84
CA VAL A 74 -0.01 0.99 15.65
C VAL A 74 1.33 1.69 15.88
N PHE A 75 1.34 3.00 16.12
CA PHE A 75 2.57 3.77 16.27
C PHE A 75 3.14 3.65 17.68
N ASP A 76 2.32 3.95 18.69
CA ASP A 76 2.71 3.96 20.11
C ASP A 76 1.64 3.37 21.04
N GLY A 77 0.55 2.82 20.48
CA GLY A 77 -0.58 2.28 21.22
C GLY A 77 -1.75 3.25 21.38
N ASP A 78 -1.52 4.56 21.19
CA ASP A 78 -2.55 5.59 21.26
C ASP A 78 -3.08 5.93 19.86
N GLU A 79 -4.37 6.27 19.75
CA GLU A 79 -4.94 6.66 18.45
C GLU A 79 -4.35 8.00 17.99
N GLN A 80 -3.51 7.95 16.94
CA GLN A 80 -2.92 9.14 16.33
C GLN A 80 -3.44 9.36 14.93
N THR A 81 -3.41 10.63 14.49
CA THR A 81 -3.63 11.01 13.10
C THR A 81 -2.38 11.68 12.53
N LEU A 82 -1.80 11.10 11.49
CA LEU A 82 -0.58 11.59 10.83
C LEU A 82 -0.84 11.83 9.35
N GLU A 83 -0.19 12.83 8.76
CA GLU A 83 -0.21 12.93 7.31
C GLU A 83 0.64 11.79 6.70
N VAL A 84 0.19 11.22 5.58
CA VAL A 84 0.94 10.14 4.92
C VAL A 84 2.34 10.60 4.51
N ARG A 85 2.57 11.90 4.27
CA ARG A 85 3.91 12.42 3.95
C ARG A 85 4.84 12.49 5.16
N GLU A 86 4.29 12.57 6.37
CA GLU A 86 5.03 12.54 7.63
C GLU A 86 5.34 11.09 8.00
N LEU A 87 4.33 10.21 7.94
CA LEU A 87 4.49 8.77 8.16
C LEU A 87 5.49 8.15 7.15
N LEU A 88 5.31 8.44 5.86
CA LEU A 88 6.16 7.95 4.77
C LEU A 88 6.92 9.12 4.14
N TYR A 89 7.95 9.58 4.82
CA TYR A 89 8.76 10.72 4.39
C TYR A 89 9.76 10.34 3.28
N LYS A 90 10.25 11.38 2.59
CA LYS A 90 11.32 11.27 1.60
C LYS A 90 12.61 11.84 2.18
N LEU A 91 13.74 11.23 1.81
CA LEU A 91 15.05 11.82 1.99
C LEU A 91 15.65 12.11 0.61
N GLY A 92 16.17 13.33 0.44
CA GLY A 92 16.88 13.75 -0.77
C GLY A 92 15.96 14.00 -1.98
N SER A 93 16.35 13.48 -3.14
CA SER A 93 15.78 13.84 -4.45
C SER A 93 14.27 13.55 -4.58
N THR A 94 13.56 14.47 -5.23
CA THR A 94 12.14 14.34 -5.57
C THR A 94 11.83 13.14 -6.46
N PHE A 95 12.80 12.69 -7.29
CA PHE A 95 12.67 11.54 -8.19
C PHE A 95 12.81 10.18 -7.50
N SER A 96 13.25 10.15 -6.23
CA SER A 96 13.38 8.89 -5.50
C SER A 96 12.03 8.24 -5.24
N THR A 97 11.93 6.96 -5.59
CA THR A 97 10.80 6.09 -5.21
C THR A 97 10.90 5.64 -3.76
N ALA A 98 12.01 5.89 -3.07
CA ALA A 98 12.19 5.48 -1.69
C ALA A 98 11.29 6.27 -0.74
N ARG A 99 10.74 5.57 0.25
CA ARG A 99 10.02 6.15 1.39
C ARG A 99 10.57 5.58 2.68
N TYR A 100 10.64 6.43 3.69
CA TYR A 100 11.18 6.11 4.98
C TYR A 100 10.11 6.29 6.04
N PHE A 101 10.21 5.53 7.12
CA PHE A 101 9.37 5.67 8.30
C PHE A 101 10.12 5.17 9.52
N LEU A 102 9.70 5.62 10.71
CA LEU A 102 10.21 5.15 11.99
C LEU A 102 9.37 3.93 12.43
N GLY A 103 10.04 2.84 12.78
CA GLY A 103 9.40 1.64 13.34
C GLY A 103 9.07 1.78 14.83
N ASN A 104 8.31 0.82 15.35
CA ASN A 104 8.01 0.67 16.78
C ASN A 104 9.25 0.39 17.64
N ASP A 105 10.37 -0.01 17.03
CA ASP A 105 11.65 -0.27 17.67
C ASP A 105 12.59 0.95 17.64
N ASN A 106 12.07 2.14 17.29
CA ASN A 106 12.83 3.38 17.10
C ASN A 106 13.90 3.30 16.00
N GLU A 107 13.79 2.36 15.06
CA GLU A 107 14.69 2.25 13.92
C GLU A 107 14.03 2.77 12.65
N GLU A 108 14.82 3.34 11.76
CA GLU A 108 14.31 3.80 10.47
C GLU A 108 14.29 2.65 9.47
N TYR A 109 13.19 2.56 8.74
CA TYR A 109 13.02 1.60 7.66
C TYR A 109 12.83 2.30 6.33
N ARG A 110 13.15 1.60 5.25
CA ARG A 110 13.12 2.12 3.89
C ARG A 110 12.37 1.16 2.98
N TRP A 111 11.24 1.63 2.46
CA TRP A 111 10.64 1.04 1.27
C TRP A 111 11.32 1.59 0.02
N LYS A 112 11.66 0.71 -0.93
CA LYS A 112 12.14 1.09 -2.26
C LYS A 112 11.51 0.19 -3.32
N TYR A 113 11.00 0.78 -4.40
CA TYR A 113 10.57 0.01 -5.55
C TYR A 113 11.78 -0.51 -6.33
N ALA A 114 11.85 -1.82 -6.52
CA ALA A 114 12.85 -2.51 -7.33
C ALA A 114 12.16 -3.09 -8.57
N LYS A 115 12.62 -2.67 -9.76
CA LYS A 115 12.07 -3.16 -11.03
C LYS A 115 12.13 -4.69 -11.08
N GLY A 116 11.00 -5.33 -11.40
CA GLY A 116 10.88 -6.80 -11.46
C GLY A 116 10.72 -7.50 -10.10
N SER A 117 10.94 -6.80 -8.98
CA SER A 117 10.87 -7.39 -7.62
C SER A 117 9.88 -6.67 -6.68
N GLY A 118 9.10 -5.71 -7.19
CA GLY A 118 8.13 -4.94 -6.41
C GLY A 118 8.77 -4.03 -5.37
N TYR A 119 8.06 -3.76 -4.27
CA TYR A 119 8.61 -3.00 -3.14
C TYR A 119 9.43 -3.90 -2.23
N VAL A 120 10.59 -3.41 -1.80
CA VAL A 120 11.47 -4.04 -0.80
C VAL A 120 11.58 -3.10 0.40
N LEU A 121 11.38 -3.64 1.60
CA LEU A 121 11.56 -2.97 2.88
C LEU A 121 12.88 -3.40 3.49
N THR A 122 13.73 -2.42 3.80
CA THR A 122 15.01 -2.66 4.48
C THR A 122 15.13 -1.84 5.75
N LYS A 123 15.76 -2.38 6.79
CA LYS A 123 16.23 -1.59 7.95
C LYS A 123 17.35 -0.65 7.48
N ARG A 124 17.26 0.64 7.79
CA ARG A 124 18.14 1.67 7.21
C ARG A 124 19.58 1.54 7.72
N SER A 125 19.75 1.24 9.00
CA SER A 125 21.05 1.14 9.67
C SER A 125 21.88 -0.04 9.16
N THR A 126 21.24 -1.19 8.92
CA THR A 126 21.93 -2.43 8.52
C THR A 126 21.81 -2.77 7.03
N GLY A 127 20.84 -2.18 6.32
CA GLY A 127 20.49 -2.56 4.95
C GLY A 127 19.76 -3.92 4.84
N GLU A 128 19.44 -4.53 5.97
CA GLU A 128 18.80 -5.85 6.03
C GLU A 128 17.37 -5.82 5.49
N GLU A 129 17.03 -6.80 4.65
CA GLU A 129 15.67 -6.96 4.14
C GLU A 129 14.71 -7.52 5.20
N VAL A 130 13.63 -6.80 5.43
CA VAL A 130 12.59 -7.12 6.43
C VAL A 130 11.33 -7.60 5.73
N ALA A 131 10.98 -7.03 4.58
CA ALA A 131 9.83 -7.47 3.81
C ALA A 131 10.00 -7.21 2.31
N ARG A 132 9.27 -7.97 1.49
CA ARG A 132 9.24 -7.80 0.03
C ARG A 132 7.88 -8.16 -0.56
N HIS A 133 7.41 -7.33 -1.48
CA HIS A 133 6.25 -7.61 -2.31
C HIS A 133 6.67 -8.26 -3.63
N THR A 134 6.27 -9.51 -3.89
CA THR A 134 6.66 -10.24 -5.10
C THR A 134 5.55 -11.15 -5.61
N ALA A 135 5.52 -11.40 -6.92
CA ALA A 135 4.76 -12.50 -7.49
C ALA A 135 5.59 -13.79 -7.43
N GLU A 136 4.99 -14.91 -7.05
CA GLU A 136 5.65 -16.22 -7.04
C GLU A 136 4.69 -17.36 -7.40
N LEU A 137 5.25 -18.47 -7.88
CA LEU A 137 4.55 -19.75 -7.95
C LEU A 137 4.62 -20.40 -6.56
N VAL A 138 3.47 -20.55 -5.92
CA VAL A 138 3.38 -21.09 -4.55
C VAL A 138 3.62 -22.60 -4.59
N LYS A 139 4.64 -23.05 -3.86
CA LYS A 139 5.07 -24.47 -3.86
C LYS A 139 4.30 -25.33 -2.85
N GLU A 140 3.78 -24.72 -1.79
CA GLU A 140 3.21 -25.41 -0.63
C GLU A 140 2.06 -24.60 0.00
N GLY A 141 1.24 -25.26 0.81
CA GLY A 141 0.12 -24.62 1.52
C GLY A 141 -1.15 -24.49 0.69
N TYR A 142 -2.05 -23.63 1.15
CA TYR A 142 -3.41 -23.46 0.62
C TYR A 142 -3.44 -23.05 -0.87
N PHE A 143 -2.47 -22.24 -1.33
CA PHE A 143 -2.36 -21.77 -2.72
C PHE A 143 -1.43 -22.60 -3.58
N LYS A 144 -1.09 -23.83 -3.19
CA LYS A 144 -0.13 -24.67 -3.90
C LYS A 144 -0.48 -24.81 -5.38
N GLY A 145 0.49 -24.49 -6.25
CA GLY A 145 0.37 -24.57 -7.71
C GLY A 145 -0.12 -23.28 -8.37
N GLU A 146 -0.51 -22.27 -7.59
CA GLU A 146 -0.99 -20.99 -8.11
C GLU A 146 0.11 -19.93 -8.15
N ARG A 147 -0.01 -19.00 -9.10
CA ARG A 147 0.83 -17.80 -9.14
C ARG A 147 0.15 -16.70 -8.32
N GLN A 148 0.72 -16.39 -7.17
CA GLN A 148 0.15 -15.42 -6.22
C GLN A 148 1.08 -14.22 -6.01
N TRP A 149 0.48 -13.06 -5.75
CA TRP A 149 1.20 -11.91 -5.23
C TRP A 149 1.27 -12.02 -3.71
N ALA A 150 2.46 -11.82 -3.16
CA ALA A 150 2.72 -12.02 -1.75
C ALA A 150 3.57 -10.88 -1.17
N LEU A 151 3.18 -10.43 0.02
CA LEU A 151 4.04 -9.71 0.94
C LEU A 151 4.76 -10.73 1.83
N LYS A 152 6.05 -10.93 1.57
CA LYS A 152 6.92 -11.80 2.36
C LYS A 152 7.58 -10.98 3.45
N ILE A 153 7.43 -11.41 4.69
CA ILE A 153 7.99 -10.76 5.88
C ILE A 153 9.00 -11.71 6.51
N LYS A 154 10.20 -11.22 6.81
CA LYS A 154 11.27 -12.01 7.43
C LYS A 154 10.79 -12.53 8.80
N PRO A 155 10.96 -13.83 9.12
CA PRO A 155 10.68 -14.34 10.46
C PRO A 155 11.56 -13.66 11.51
N GLY A 156 11.00 -13.35 12.69
CA GLY A 156 11.73 -12.79 13.81
C GLY A 156 12.21 -11.35 13.60
N CYS A 157 11.59 -10.58 12.70
CA CYS A 157 11.84 -9.14 12.66
C CYS A 157 11.15 -8.45 13.84
N ASP A 158 11.82 -7.46 14.43
CA ASP A 158 11.30 -6.68 15.57
C ASP A 158 10.24 -5.64 15.14
N LEU A 159 10.16 -5.36 13.84
CA LEU A 159 9.19 -4.44 13.27
C LEU A 159 7.79 -5.03 13.32
N ASP A 160 6.83 -4.26 13.84
CA ASP A 160 5.43 -4.62 13.89
C ASP A 160 4.89 -4.89 12.48
N ILE A 161 4.30 -6.07 12.32
CA ILE A 161 3.70 -6.55 11.07
C ILE A 161 2.58 -5.61 10.61
N ASP A 162 1.80 -5.03 11.52
CA ASP A 162 0.75 -4.08 11.18
C ASP A 162 1.31 -2.81 10.53
N LEU A 163 2.44 -2.32 11.03
CA LEU A 163 3.13 -1.17 10.47
C LEU A 163 3.68 -1.50 9.07
N ILE A 164 4.21 -2.72 8.87
CA ILE A 164 4.61 -3.21 7.54
C ILE A 164 3.41 -3.24 6.59
N VAL A 165 2.28 -3.80 7.01
CA VAL A 165 1.06 -3.92 6.18
C VAL A 165 0.49 -2.55 5.86
N LEU A 166 0.34 -1.67 6.85
CA LEU A 166 -0.14 -0.31 6.68
C LEU A 166 0.69 0.47 5.65
N THR A 167 2.01 0.52 5.87
CA THR A 167 2.91 1.26 4.99
C THR A 167 2.97 0.68 3.58
N PHE A 168 2.92 -0.65 3.46
CA PHE A 168 2.83 -1.35 2.17
C PHE A 168 1.55 -1.00 1.39
N ILE A 169 0.38 -1.07 2.02
CA ILE A 169 -0.91 -0.76 1.36
C ILE A 169 -0.95 0.68 0.88
N ILE A 170 -0.45 1.62 1.68
CA ILE A 170 -0.34 3.03 1.27
C ILE A 170 0.52 3.17 0.00
N LEU A 171 1.65 2.46 -0.08
CA LEU A 171 2.56 2.53 -1.22
C LEU A 171 1.99 1.90 -2.48
N GLU A 172 1.34 0.74 -2.37
CA GLU A 172 0.72 0.06 -3.51
C GLU A 172 -0.45 0.86 -4.07
N ARG A 173 -1.31 1.42 -3.21
CA ARG A 173 -2.39 2.29 -3.69
C ARG A 173 -1.86 3.53 -4.41
N ARG A 174 -0.85 4.22 -3.86
CA ARG A 174 -0.20 5.35 -4.53
C ARG A 174 0.45 4.97 -5.85
N ARG A 175 0.97 3.74 -5.98
CA ARG A 175 1.52 3.23 -7.23
C ARG A 175 0.41 3.06 -8.28
N LEU A 176 -0.72 2.47 -7.89
CA LEU A 176 -1.87 2.27 -8.76
C LEU A 176 -2.44 3.61 -9.26
N GLU A 177 -2.65 4.57 -8.35
CA GLU A 177 -3.16 5.91 -8.71
C GLU A 177 -2.28 6.64 -9.73
N LYS A 178 -0.95 6.47 -9.64
CA LYS A 178 -0.01 7.04 -10.62
C LYS A 178 -0.12 6.36 -11.97
N SER A 179 -0.23 5.04 -12.00
CA SER A 179 -0.39 4.28 -13.23
C SER A 179 -1.69 4.66 -13.97
N THR A 180 -2.79 4.86 -13.24
CA THR A 180 -4.05 5.31 -13.84
C THR A 180 -3.95 6.72 -14.43
N LYS A 181 -3.34 7.67 -13.72
CA LYS A 181 -3.16 9.04 -14.23
C LYS A 181 -2.29 9.10 -15.48
N GLN A 182 -1.18 8.35 -15.50
CA GLN A 182 -0.32 8.29 -16.66
C GLN A 182 -1.06 7.70 -17.88
N SER A 183 -1.87 6.65 -17.70
CA SER A 183 -2.65 6.08 -18.80
C SER A 183 -3.73 7.01 -19.34
N SER A 184 -4.30 7.90 -18.52
CA SER A 184 -5.29 8.89 -18.99
C SER A 184 -4.66 10.09 -19.70
N GLU A 185 -3.41 10.42 -19.39
CA GLU A 185 -2.66 11.49 -20.07
C GLU A 185 -2.12 11.02 -21.44
N GLU A 186 -1.75 9.75 -21.58
CA GLU A 186 -1.24 9.16 -22.83
C GLU A 186 -2.33 8.92 -23.91
N HIS A 187 -3.62 9.01 -23.57
CA HIS A 187 -4.76 8.85 -24.50
C HIS A 187 -5.41 10.18 -24.94
N GLY A 188 -4.76 11.31 -24.65
CA GLY A 188 -5.31 12.65 -24.86
C GLY A 188 -4.92 13.36 -26.16
N GLU A 189 -4.10 12.76 -27.02
CA GLU A 189 -3.64 13.40 -28.27
C GLU A 189 -3.80 12.47 -29.48
N GLU A 190 -5.01 12.39 -30.02
CA GLU A 190 -5.16 12.25 -31.48
C GLU A 190 -5.50 13.65 -32.04
N PRO A 191 -4.58 14.32 -32.77
CA PRO A 191 -4.95 15.50 -33.52
C PRO A 191 -5.91 15.05 -34.63
N CYS A 192 -7.16 15.48 -34.56
CA CYS A 192 -8.10 15.32 -35.66
C CYS A 192 -7.57 16.08 -36.88
N GLU A 193 -6.94 15.35 -37.79
CA GLU A 193 -6.69 15.78 -39.15
C GLU A 193 -8.05 15.89 -39.87
N GLY A 194 -8.41 17.09 -40.29
CA GLY A 194 -9.68 17.37 -40.94
C GLY A 194 -9.62 18.70 -41.68
N GLY A 195 -8.98 18.69 -42.85
CA GLY A 195 -8.96 19.83 -43.76
C GLY A 195 -10.35 20.12 -44.34
N ILE A 196 -10.63 21.39 -44.57
CA ILE A 196 -11.60 21.82 -45.58
C ILE A 196 -10.98 23.02 -46.30
N GLU A 197 -10.60 22.81 -47.56
CA GLU A 197 -10.30 23.85 -48.52
C GLU A 197 -11.52 24.78 -48.67
N MET A 198 -11.33 26.09 -48.61
CA MET A 198 -12.28 27.03 -49.19
C MET A 198 -11.50 28.04 -50.02
N SER A 199 -11.67 27.90 -51.33
CA SER A 199 -11.25 28.80 -52.39
C SER A 199 -11.77 30.23 -52.18
N GLY A 200 -10.96 31.21 -52.58
CA GLY A 200 -11.32 32.62 -52.74
C GLY A 200 -10.22 33.37 -53.46
#